data_AF-A0A392QEB0-F1
#
_entry.id   AF-A0A392QEB0-F1
#
_cell.length_a   1.000
_cell.length_b   1.000
_cell.length_c   1.000
_cell.angle_alpha   90.00
_cell.angle_beta   90.00
_cell.angle_gamma   90.00
#
_symmetry.space_group_name_H-M   'P 1'
#
loop_
_entity.id
_entity.type
_entity.pdbx_description
1 polymer ?
#
loop_
_entity_poly.entity_id
_entity_poly.type
_entity_poly.pdbx_seq_one_letter_code
_entity_poly.pdbx_strand_id
1 'polypeptide(L)' 'AAALQNAKENKNAPADDEDIDPTQYLENRLKYLATEKRKGKNPYPHKFSVTLSIEQYIKEYGSLNDGQHLDDVSVSLAG' A
#
# COMPACT_ATOMS: atom_id res chain seq x y z
N ALA A 1 43.77 18.59 -6.29
CA ALA A 1 42.93 19.37 -5.34
C ALA A 1 41.48 19.12 -5.75
N ALA A 2 40.72 18.23 -5.11
CA ALA A 2 40.16 18.29 -3.76
C ALA A 2 39.12 19.42 -3.60
N ALA A 3 37.84 19.06 -3.63
CA ALA A 3 36.88 19.40 -2.56
C ALA A 3 35.60 18.56 -2.74
N LEU A 4 35.49 17.51 -1.93
CA LEU A 4 34.20 16.95 -1.50
C LEU A 4 33.48 17.99 -0.66
N GLN A 5 32.16 18.10 -0.82
CA GLN A 5 31.26 18.35 0.32
C GLN A 5 29.98 17.50 0.15
N ASN A 6 29.98 16.39 0.88
CA ASN A 6 28.81 15.67 1.36
C ASN A 6 28.01 16.56 2.33
N ALA A 7 26.68 16.56 2.23
CA ALA A 7 25.82 16.72 3.40
C ALA A 7 24.40 16.19 3.13
N LYS A 8 24.22 14.91 3.50
CA LYS A 8 23.11 14.39 4.33
C LYS A 8 21.70 14.52 3.73
N GLU A 9 21.23 13.43 3.13
CA GLU A 9 20.26 12.53 3.77
C GLU A 9 18.86 13.13 3.91
N ASN A 10 18.04 12.94 2.88
CA ASN A 10 16.60 12.80 3.06
C ASN A 10 16.23 11.34 2.77
N LYS A 11 16.71 10.43 3.63
CA LYS A 11 16.23 9.05 3.68
C LYS A 11 14.92 9.05 4.47
N ASN A 12 13.84 9.40 3.80
CA ASN A 12 12.48 9.05 4.21
C ASN A 12 11.94 7.87 3.38
N ALA A 13 12.84 7.03 2.88
CA ALA A 13 12.47 5.70 2.41
C ALA A 13 12.23 4.84 3.66
N PRO A 14 11.11 4.08 3.74
CA PRO A 14 10.99 3.04 4.75
C PRO A 14 12.21 2.13 4.58
N ALA A 15 12.88 1.83 5.69
CA ALA A 15 14.00 0.91 5.71
C ALA A 15 13.59 -0.36 4.97
N ASP A 16 14.48 -0.82 4.08
CA ASP A 16 14.48 -2.08 3.35
C ASP A 16 13.62 -3.16 4.05
N ASP A 17 12.35 -3.29 3.64
CA ASP A 17 11.36 -4.19 4.25
C ASP A 17 11.70 -5.67 3.97
N GLU A 18 12.69 -5.93 3.10
CA GLU A 18 13.07 -7.28 2.67
C GLU A 18 13.90 -8.07 3.71
N ASP A 19 14.43 -7.42 4.76
CA ASP A 19 15.31 -8.05 5.77
C ASP A 19 14.95 -7.67 7.23
N ILE A 20 13.70 -7.31 7.49
CA ILE A 20 13.23 -7.03 8.86
C ILE A 20 12.95 -8.33 9.61
N ASP A 21 13.52 -8.46 10.82
CA ASP A 21 13.17 -9.55 11.74
C ASP A 21 11.65 -9.52 12.05
N PRO A 22 10.95 -10.67 12.06
CA PRO A 22 9.49 -10.72 12.30
C PRO A 22 9.04 -10.02 13.59
N THR A 23 9.87 -10.02 14.64
CA THR A 23 9.60 -9.33 15.90
C THR A 23 9.61 -7.82 15.69
N GLN A 24 10.62 -7.32 14.98
CA GLN A 24 10.76 -5.91 14.65
C GLN A 24 9.64 -5.43 13.72
N TYR A 25 9.21 -6.26 12.77
CA TYR A 25 8.04 -5.97 11.92
C TYR A 25 6.78 -5.76 12.75
N LEU A 26 6.49 -6.69 13.68
CA LEU A 26 5.32 -6.61 14.55
C LEU A 26 5.33 -5.33 15.39
N GLU A 27 6.47 -5.01 16.02
CA GLU A 27 6.60 -3.79 16.82
C GLU A 27 6.37 -2.52 15.99
N ASN A 28 6.95 -2.46 14.80
CA ASN A 28 6.78 -1.33 13.89
C ASN A 28 5.33 -1.20 13.43
N ARG A 29 4.66 -2.32 13.13
CA ARG A 29 3.25 -2.33 12.71
C ARG A 29 2.31 -1.86 13.81
N LEU A 30 2.56 -2.26 15.07
CA LEU A 30 1.80 -1.79 16.22
C LEU A 30 1.98 -0.28 16.45
N LYS A 31 3.21 0.23 16.36
CA LYS A 31 3.51 1.68 16.47
C LYS A 31 2.79 2.48 15.37
N TYR A 32 2.78 1.95 14.14
CA TYR A 32 2.06 2.56 13.02
C TYR A 32 0.54 2.62 13.29
N LEU A 33 -0.08 1.50 13.66
CA LEU A 33 -1.51 1.42 13.95
C LEU A 33 -1.93 2.37 15.09
N ALA A 34 -1.13 2.45 16.15
CA ALA A 34 -1.37 3.38 17.25
C ALA A 34 -1.29 4.85 16.79
N THR A 35 -0.41 5.16 15.85
CA THR A 35 -0.27 6.50 15.28
C THR A 35 -1.46 6.85 14.38
N GLU A 36 -1.92 5.94 13.53
CA GLU A 36 -3.09 6.19 12.68
C GLU A 36 -4.37 6.36 13.51
N LYS A 37 -4.55 5.55 14.57
CA LYS A 37 -5.65 5.74 15.54
C LYS A 37 -5.59 7.11 16.23
N ARG A 38 -4.39 7.56 16.63
CA ARG A 38 -4.20 8.90 17.23
C ARG A 38 -4.48 10.04 16.26
N LYS A 39 -4.23 9.85 14.96
CA LYS A 39 -4.60 10.81 13.90
C LYS A 39 -6.11 10.84 13.62
N GLY A 40 -6.91 10.04 14.32
CA GLY A 40 -8.36 9.95 14.11
C GLY A 40 -8.77 9.10 12.91
N LYS A 41 -7.83 8.43 12.24
CA LYS A 41 -8.15 7.47 11.18
C LYS A 41 -8.51 6.13 11.81
N ASN A 42 -9.55 5.47 11.30
CA ASN A 42 -9.90 4.12 11.72
C ASN A 42 -9.20 3.09 10.81
N PRO A 43 -8.16 2.38 11.29
CA PRO A 43 -7.50 1.35 10.49
C PRO A 43 -8.38 0.10 10.25
N TYR A 44 -9.48 -0.05 10.99
CA TYR A 44 -10.39 -1.19 10.89
C TYR A 44 -11.82 -0.72 10.59
N PRO A 45 -12.13 -0.39 9.32
CA PRO A 45 -13.47 0.06 8.95
C PRO A 45 -14.51 -1.05 9.14
N HIS A 46 -15.72 -0.68 9.57
CA HIS A 46 -16.82 -1.64 9.76
C HIS A 46 -17.36 -2.21 8.45
N LYS A 47 -17.29 -1.44 7.36
CA LYS A 47 -17.79 -1.84 6.05
C LYS A 47 -16.94 -1.23 4.95
N PHE A 48 -16.58 -2.06 3.99
CA PHE A 48 -16.06 -1.64 2.68
C PHE A 48 -17.11 -2.00 1.62
N SER A 49 -17.38 -1.08 0.70
CA SER A 49 -18.39 -1.28 -0.34
C SER A 49 -17.75 -1.96 -1.55
N VAL A 50 -17.89 -3.28 -1.61
CA VAL A 50 -17.41 -4.09 -2.74
C VAL A 50 -18.48 -4.10 -3.82
N THR A 51 -18.11 -3.77 -5.05
CA THR A 51 -19.02 -3.78 -6.20
C THR A 51 -19.00 -5.12 -6.93
N LEU A 52 -17.84 -5.76 -7.03
CA LEU A 52 -17.63 -7.04 -7.73
C LEU A 52 -16.81 -8.01 -6.87
N SER A 53 -17.05 -9.31 -7.04
CA SER A 53 -16.11 -10.32 -6.54
C SER A 53 -14.89 -10.45 -7.46
N ILE A 54 -13.78 -10.97 -6.93
CA ILE A 54 -12.55 -11.19 -7.71
C ILE A 54 -12.83 -12.15 -8.90
N GLU A 55 -13.62 -13.19 -8.68
CA GLU A 55 -14.00 -14.13 -9.75
C GLU A 55 -14.82 -13.46 -10.86
N GLN A 56 -15.75 -12.57 -10.49
CA GLN A 56 -16.55 -11.81 -11.45
C GLN A 56 -15.67 -10.84 -12.24
N TYR A 57 -14.75 -10.16 -11.56
CA TYR A 57 -13.80 -9.25 -12.19
C TYR A 57 -12.94 -9.96 -13.25
N ILE A 58 -12.42 -11.16 -12.93
CA ILE A 58 -11.63 -11.96 -13.88
C ILE A 58 -12.48 -12.39 -15.08
N LYS A 59 -13.74 -12.79 -14.87
CA LYS A 59 -14.63 -13.19 -15.97
C LYS A 59 -14.99 -12.02 -16.89
N GLU A 60 -15.20 -10.85 -16.33
CA GLU A 60 -15.67 -9.67 -17.07
C GLU A 60 -14.53 -8.96 -17.82
N TYR A 61 -13.34 -8.88 -17.21
CA TYR A 61 -12.19 -8.14 -17.76
C TYR A 61 -11.03 -9.03 -18.22
N GLY A 62 -11.12 -10.35 -18.07
CA GLY A 62 -10.08 -11.28 -18.50
C GLY A 62 -9.90 -11.39 -20.02
N SER A 63 -10.83 -10.83 -20.79
CA SER A 63 -10.78 -10.77 -22.26
C SER A 63 -10.27 -9.44 -22.83
N LEU A 64 -9.81 -8.52 -21.97
CA LEU A 64 -9.22 -7.26 -22.41
C LEU A 64 -7.90 -7.51 -23.16
N ASN A 65 -7.63 -6.66 -24.15
CA ASN A 65 -6.40 -6.73 -24.92
C ASN A 65 -5.22 -6.14 -24.14
N ASP A 66 -4.00 -6.51 -24.54
CA ASP A 66 -2.78 -5.96 -23.95
C ASP A 66 -2.74 -4.43 -24.09
N GLY A 67 -2.56 -3.75 -22.95
CA GLY A 67 -2.52 -2.29 -22.87
C GLY A 67 -3.89 -1.60 -22.89
N GLN A 68 -5.00 -2.35 -22.95
CA GLN A 68 -6.34 -1.79 -22.88
C GLN A 68 -6.69 -1.40 -21.44
N HIS A 69 -7.10 -0.14 -21.25
CA HIS A 69 -7.57 0.40 -19.98
C HIS A 69 -8.98 0.99 -20.18
N LEU A 70 -9.85 0.80 -19.19
CA LEU A 70 -11.22 1.34 -19.20
C LEU A 70 -11.31 2.47 -18.17
N ASP A 71 -11.01 3.70 -18.60
CA ASP A 71 -10.93 4.86 -17.69
C ASP A 71 -12.30 5.30 -17.14
N ASP A 72 -13.39 4.95 -17.84
CA ASP A 72 -14.76 5.31 -17.47
C ASP A 72 -15.36 4.35 -16.42
N VAL A 73 -14.67 3.26 -16.10
CA VAL A 73 -15.20 2.17 -15.26
C VAL A 73 -14.46 2.13 -13.94
N SER A 74 -15.17 2.36 -12.84
CA SER A 74 -14.65 2.23 -11.48
C SER A 74 -15.28 1.03 -10.78
N VAL A 75 -14.44 0.11 -10.30
CA VAL A 75 -14.87 -1.05 -9.50
C VAL A 75 -14.17 -1.04 -8.15
N SER A 76 -14.83 -1.57 -7.12
CA SER A 76 -14.28 -1.75 -5.78
C SER A 76 -14.22 -3.25 -5.45
N LEU A 77 -13.01 -3.76 -5.21
CA LEU A 77 -12.72 -5.16 -4.89
C LEU A 77 -12.13 -5.27 -3.48
N ALA A 78 -12.27 -6.42 -2.83
CA ALA A 78 -11.64 -6.74 -1.55
C ALA A 78 -11.11 -8.19 -1.55
N GLY A 79 -10.04 -8.44 -0.80
CA GLY A 79 -9.36 -9.73 -0.66
C GLY A 79 -8.34 -9.72 0.47
#